data_AF-A0A2I0IWF1-F1
#
_entry.id   AF-A0A2I0IWF1-F1
#
_cell.length_a   1.000
_cell.length_b   1.000
_cell.length_c   1.000
_cell.angle_alpha   90.00
_cell.angle_beta   90.00
_cell.angle_gamma   90.00
#
_symmetry.space_group_name_H-M   'P 1'
#
loop_
_entity.id
_entity.type
_entity.pdbx_description
1 polymer ?
#
loop_
_entity_poly.entity_id
_entity_poly.type
_entity_poly.pdbx_seq_one_letter_code
_entity_poly.pdbx_strand_id
1 'polypeptide(L)'
;MALDIARGMNYLHHFNPPIIHRDLKSSNLLVDRNWNVKVADFGLSRLKHETFLTTKTGKGTPQWMAPEVLRHEPSDEKSDVYSFGVIMWELATEKIPWDNLNSMQVIGAVGFMNQRLDIPKDLDPRWASIMESCWHNDPQSRPSFQELLEKLKDLQRRYALQFQAARSAAADAAQRDQP
;
A
#
# COMPACT_ATOMS: atom_id res chain seq x y z
N MET A 1 -1.11 -10.11 5.52
CA MET A 1 -1.65 -8.73 5.33
C MET A 1 -1.26 -8.12 3.98
N ALA A 2 -0.07 -7.53 3.81
CA ALA A 2 0.31 -6.84 2.56
C ALA A 2 0.12 -7.67 1.28
N LEU A 3 0.53 -8.95 1.32
CA LEU A 3 0.34 -9.88 0.21
C LEU A 3 -1.12 -10.13 -0.16
N ASP A 4 -2.01 -10.22 0.83
CA ASP A 4 -3.43 -10.52 0.59
C ASP A 4 -4.15 -9.31 -0.01
N ILE A 5 -3.80 -8.11 0.47
CA ILE A 5 -4.26 -6.83 -0.10
C ILE A 5 -3.82 -6.72 -1.56
N ALA A 6 -2.52 -6.93 -1.82
CA ALA A 6 -1.96 -6.88 -3.17
C ALA A 6 -2.61 -7.92 -4.09
N ARG A 7 -2.93 -9.14 -3.60
CA ARG A 7 -3.65 -10.16 -4.38
C ARG A 7 -5.05 -9.71 -4.74
N GLY A 8 -5.79 -9.16 -3.78
CA GLY A 8 -7.14 -8.64 -4.00
C GLY A 8 -7.14 -7.53 -5.05
N MET A 9 -6.24 -6.56 -4.92
CA MET A 9 -6.13 -5.46 -5.88
C MET A 9 -5.64 -5.91 -7.26
N ASN A 10 -4.68 -6.84 -7.31
CA ASN A 10 -4.24 -7.43 -8.57
C ASN A 10 -5.40 -8.10 -9.30
N TYR A 11 -6.26 -8.83 -8.58
CA TYR A 11 -7.43 -9.47 -9.15
C TYR A 11 -8.39 -8.45 -9.78
N LEU A 12 -8.69 -7.33 -9.10
CA LEU A 12 -9.56 -6.27 -9.61
C LEU A 12 -8.99 -5.60 -10.87
N HIS A 13 -7.69 -5.32 -10.87
CA HIS A 13 -7.02 -4.64 -11.98
C HIS A 13 -6.87 -5.51 -13.23
N HIS A 14 -6.96 -6.84 -13.08
CA HIS A 14 -6.92 -7.79 -14.20
C HIS A 14 -8.29 -8.08 -14.84
N PHE A 15 -9.38 -7.49 -14.34
CA PHE A 15 -10.66 -7.56 -15.06
C PHE A 15 -10.56 -6.88 -16.43
N ASN A 16 -11.45 -7.27 -17.35
CA ASN A 16 -11.60 -6.60 -18.63
C ASN A 16 -13.02 -6.05 -18.78
N PRO A 17 -13.22 -4.72 -18.65
CA PRO A 17 -12.21 -3.70 -18.35
C PRO A 17 -11.78 -3.69 -16.86
N PRO A 18 -10.57 -3.16 -16.53
CA PRO A 18 -10.06 -3.11 -15.16
C PRO A 18 -11.03 -2.44 -14.17
N ILE A 19 -11.16 -3.01 -12.98
CA ILE A 19 -11.92 -2.42 -11.86
C ILE A 19 -10.97 -1.60 -10.99
N ILE A 20 -11.20 -0.30 -10.90
CA ILE A 20 -10.41 0.63 -10.07
C ILE A 20 -11.15 0.85 -8.75
N HIS A 21 -10.49 0.65 -7.61
CA HIS A 21 -11.11 0.67 -6.28
C HIS A 21 -11.47 2.09 -5.83
N ARG A 22 -10.51 3.03 -5.93
CA ARG A 22 -10.60 4.48 -5.66
C ARG A 22 -10.76 4.93 -4.21
N ASP A 23 -11.06 4.00 -3.30
CA ASP A 23 -11.10 4.27 -1.86
C ASP A 23 -10.32 3.20 -1.08
N LEU A 24 -9.16 2.81 -1.59
CA LEU A 24 -8.32 1.81 -0.93
C LEU A 24 -7.67 2.43 0.31
N LYS A 25 -8.04 1.95 1.50
CA LYS A 25 -7.54 2.44 2.79
C LYS A 25 -7.68 1.36 3.86
N SER A 26 -6.97 1.51 4.97
CA SER A 26 -6.94 0.50 6.03
C SER A 26 -8.32 0.15 6.62
N SER A 27 -9.25 1.10 6.73
CA SER A 27 -10.61 0.81 7.20
C SER A 27 -11.47 0.00 6.21
N ASN A 28 -11.06 -0.08 4.94
CA ASN A 28 -11.70 -0.89 3.90
C ASN A 28 -11.02 -2.27 3.73
N LEU A 29 -10.14 -2.65 4.66
CA LEU A 29 -9.46 -3.93 4.70
C LEU A 29 -9.99 -4.76 5.87
N LEU A 30 -10.79 -5.79 5.57
CA LEU A 30 -11.37 -6.66 6.58
C LEU A 30 -10.43 -7.82 6.91
N VAL A 31 -10.25 -8.11 8.20
CA VAL A 31 -9.38 -9.18 8.69
C VAL A 31 -10.23 -10.30 9.28
N ASP A 32 -10.02 -11.54 8.84
CA ASP A 32 -10.69 -12.71 9.41
C ASP A 32 -9.93 -13.33 10.59
N ARG A 33 -10.51 -14.37 11.21
CA ARG A 33 -9.91 -15.05 12.38
C ARG A 33 -8.57 -15.73 12.10
N ASN A 34 -8.24 -15.95 10.83
CA ASN A 34 -7.01 -16.58 10.39
C ASN A 34 -5.98 -15.54 9.91
N TRP A 35 -6.20 -14.25 10.19
CA TRP A 35 -5.36 -13.13 9.75
C TRP A 35 -5.29 -12.96 8.23
N ASN A 36 -6.26 -13.49 7.48
CA ASN A 36 -6.39 -13.17 6.06
C ASN A 36 -7.04 -11.80 5.90
N VAL A 37 -6.55 -11.02 4.94
CA VAL A 37 -7.13 -9.71 4.61
C VAL A 37 -7.98 -9.80 3.34
N LYS A 38 -9.15 -9.16 3.36
CA LYS A 38 -10.06 -9.02 2.22
C LYS A 38 -10.33 -7.54 1.94
N VAL A 39 -10.21 -7.15 0.67
CA VAL A 39 -10.58 -5.81 0.21
C VAL A 39 -12.10 -5.68 0.20
N ALA A 40 -12.62 -4.59 0.77
CA ALA A 40 -14.05 -4.31 0.90
C ALA A 40 -14.36 -2.86 0.49
N ASP A 41 -15.66 -2.53 0.51
CA ASP A 41 -16.21 -1.22 0.15
C ASP A 41 -15.91 -0.74 -1.29
N PHE A 42 -16.63 -1.35 -2.23
CA PHE A 42 -16.57 -1.02 -3.65
C PHE A 42 -17.54 0.13 -4.05
N GLY A 43 -18.08 0.89 -3.09
CA GLY A 43 -19.09 1.92 -3.36
C GLY A 43 -18.60 3.03 -4.30
N LEU A 44 -17.28 3.26 -4.34
CA LEU A 44 -16.63 4.23 -5.20
C LEU A 44 -15.97 3.62 -6.44
N SER A 45 -15.96 2.29 -6.56
CA SER A 45 -15.25 1.59 -7.63
C SER A 45 -15.84 1.86 -9.01
N ARG A 46 -15.00 1.83 -10.04
CA ARG A 46 -15.39 2.11 -11.44
C ARG A 46 -14.64 1.21 -12.41
N LEU A 47 -15.28 0.93 -13.54
CA LEU A 47 -14.64 0.27 -14.68
C LEU A 47 -13.83 1.28 -15.49
N LYS A 48 -12.61 0.92 -15.89
CA LYS A 48 -11.74 1.73 -16.76
C LYS A 48 -12.22 1.63 -18.23
N HIS A 49 -13.27 2.38 -18.59
CA HIS A 49 -13.78 2.46 -19.97
C HIS A 49 -13.04 3.56 -20.75
N GLU A 50 -11.90 3.24 -21.37
CA GLU A 50 -11.08 3.98 -22.37
C GLU A 50 -10.80 5.49 -22.18
N THR A 51 -11.39 6.13 -21.18
CA THR A 51 -11.27 7.54 -20.83
C THR A 51 -11.06 7.61 -19.32
N PHE A 52 -10.07 8.40 -18.93
CA PHE A 52 -9.67 8.58 -17.54
C PHE A 52 -10.86 8.87 -16.62
N LEU A 53 -10.79 8.38 -15.38
CA LEU A 53 -11.86 8.59 -14.41
C LEU A 53 -11.80 10.02 -13.87
N THR A 54 -12.83 10.81 -14.14
CA THR A 54 -13.02 12.13 -13.50
C THR A 54 -13.80 11.98 -12.20
N THR A 55 -13.25 12.51 -11.10
CA THR A 55 -13.87 12.42 -9.77
C THR A 55 -14.58 13.74 -9.45
N LYS A 56 -15.90 13.82 -9.66
CA LYS A 56 -16.73 15.00 -9.31
C LYS A 56 -17.17 15.05 -7.83
N THR A 57 -16.79 14.07 -7.02
CA THR A 57 -17.26 13.94 -5.63
C THR A 57 -16.13 14.20 -4.65
N GLY A 58 -16.27 15.21 -3.79
CA GLY A 58 -15.45 15.42 -2.59
C GLY A 58 -15.72 14.38 -1.49
N LYS A 59 -15.97 13.11 -1.88
CA LYS A 59 -16.15 11.97 -0.99
C LYS A 59 -14.88 11.14 -1.03
N GLY A 60 -14.23 10.97 0.12
CA GLY A 60 -13.01 10.18 0.26
C GLY A 60 -12.25 10.55 1.53
N THR A 61 -11.23 9.77 1.85
CA THR A 61 -10.34 10.02 2.98
C THR A 61 -8.98 10.44 2.45
N PRO A 62 -8.66 11.75 2.36
CA PRO A 62 -7.55 12.29 1.56
C PRO A 62 -6.17 11.76 1.96
N GLN A 63 -6.03 11.27 3.19
CA GLN A 63 -4.79 10.72 3.73
C GLN A 63 -4.20 9.55 2.93
N TRP A 64 -5.05 8.79 2.23
CA TRP A 64 -4.62 7.66 1.38
C TRP A 64 -4.58 8.00 -0.12
N MET A 65 -5.15 9.13 -0.52
CA MET A 65 -5.42 9.42 -1.93
C MET A 65 -4.16 9.88 -2.68
N ALA A 66 -4.04 9.45 -3.93
CA ALA A 66 -2.97 9.88 -4.81
C ALA A 66 -3.06 11.38 -5.16
N PRO A 67 -1.92 12.05 -5.43
CA PRO A 67 -1.89 13.49 -5.71
C PRO A 67 -2.80 13.90 -6.87
N GLU A 68 -2.84 13.12 -7.96
CA GLU A 68 -3.69 13.38 -9.12
C GLU A 68 -5.18 13.27 -8.78
N VAL A 69 -5.56 12.37 -7.86
CA VAL A 69 -6.95 12.25 -7.40
C VAL A 69 -7.33 13.45 -6.53
N LEU A 70 -6.44 13.90 -5.66
CA LEU A 70 -6.63 15.09 -4.82
C LEU A 70 -6.75 16.37 -5.65
N ARG A 71 -6.07 16.44 -6.80
CA ARG A 71 -6.14 17.56 -7.76
C ARG A 71 -7.32 17.46 -8.74
N HIS A 72 -8.17 16.44 -8.62
CA HIS A 72 -9.25 16.15 -9.57
C HIS A 72 -8.76 15.95 -11.02
N GLU A 73 -7.53 15.48 -11.18
CA GLU A 73 -6.94 15.15 -12.47
C GLU A 73 -7.40 13.77 -12.95
N PRO A 74 -7.26 13.50 -14.26
CA PRO A 74 -7.34 12.16 -14.82
C PRO A 74 -6.55 11.12 -14.01
N SER A 75 -7.24 10.12 -13.46
CA SER A 75 -6.62 9.01 -12.70
C SER A 75 -7.02 7.64 -13.24
N ASP A 76 -6.15 6.67 -13.05
CA ASP A 76 -6.35 5.26 -13.40
C ASP A 76 -6.06 4.34 -12.20
N GLU A 77 -5.87 3.05 -12.45
CA GLU A 77 -5.54 2.03 -11.44
C GLU A 77 -4.27 2.34 -10.63
N LYS A 78 -3.37 3.19 -11.15
CA LYS A 78 -2.14 3.61 -10.43
C LYS A 78 -2.44 4.49 -9.22
N SER A 79 -3.65 5.05 -9.11
CA SER A 79 -4.10 5.73 -7.90
C SER A 79 -4.32 4.76 -6.72
N ASP A 80 -4.78 3.54 -6.98
CA ASP A 80 -4.89 2.49 -5.96
C ASP A 80 -3.50 2.03 -5.50
N VAL A 81 -2.51 2.03 -6.39
CA VAL A 81 -1.11 1.69 -6.06
C VAL A 81 -0.52 2.70 -5.08
N TYR A 82 -0.76 4.00 -5.27
CA TYR A 82 -0.34 5.02 -4.32
C TYR A 82 -0.96 4.78 -2.93
N SER A 83 -2.26 4.51 -2.91
CA SER A 83 -3.02 4.24 -1.70
C SER A 83 -2.49 3.00 -0.97
N PHE A 84 -2.09 1.96 -1.72
CA PHE A 84 -1.41 0.80 -1.17
C PHE A 84 -0.05 1.14 -0.55
N GLY A 85 0.72 2.07 -1.14
CA GLY A 85 1.95 2.59 -0.53
C GLY A 85 1.71 3.24 0.84
N VAL A 86 0.60 3.98 0.99
CA VAL A 86 0.19 4.55 2.29
C VAL A 86 -0.13 3.43 3.30
N ILE A 87 -0.86 2.40 2.89
CA ILE A 87 -1.16 1.24 3.75
C ILE A 87 0.13 0.49 4.15
N MET A 88 1.09 0.35 3.24
CA MET A 88 2.39 -0.25 3.55
C MET A 88 3.13 0.55 4.63
N TRP A 89 3.02 1.88 4.60
CA TRP A 89 3.57 2.75 5.64
C TRP A 89 2.86 2.58 6.98
N GLU A 90 1.54 2.46 7.00
CA GLU A 90 0.79 2.16 8.22
C GLU A 90 1.22 0.83 8.84
N LEU A 91 1.37 -0.22 8.01
CA LEU A 91 1.82 -1.53 8.47
C LEU A 91 3.25 -1.51 9.03
N ALA A 92 4.12 -0.66 8.47
CA ALA A 92 5.52 -0.56 8.89
C ALA A 92 5.72 0.30 10.14
N THR A 93 4.85 1.28 10.36
CA THR A 93 5.03 2.30 11.41
C THR A 93 4.00 2.22 12.53
N GLU A 94 2.89 1.53 12.30
CA GLU A 94 1.73 1.45 13.20
C GLU A 94 1.10 2.82 13.52
N LYS A 95 1.33 3.81 12.66
CA LYS A 95 0.83 5.19 12.81
C LYS A 95 -0.32 5.49 11.87
N ILE A 96 -1.10 6.51 12.23
CA ILE A 96 -2.15 7.08 11.37
C ILE A 96 -1.48 8.01 10.34
N PRO A 97 -1.76 7.86 9.02
CA PRO A 97 -1.19 8.73 8.00
C PRO A 97 -1.64 10.18 8.20
N TRP A 98 -0.67 11.10 8.23
CA TRP A 98 -0.93 12.54 8.36
C TRP A 98 -1.80 12.92 9.58
N ASP A 99 -1.60 12.23 10.71
CA ASP A 99 -2.37 12.41 11.95
C ASP A 99 -2.35 13.85 12.50
N ASN A 100 -1.33 14.62 12.14
CA ASN A 100 -1.16 16.02 12.51
C ASN A 100 -1.82 17.02 11.54
N LEU A 101 -2.44 16.58 10.44
CA LEU A 101 -3.04 17.43 9.42
C LEU A 101 -4.55 17.16 9.27
N ASN A 102 -5.33 18.23 9.07
CA ASN A 102 -6.72 18.10 8.64
C ASN A 102 -6.83 17.80 7.13
N SER A 103 -8.02 17.41 6.67
CA SER A 103 -8.26 17.03 5.27
C SER A 103 -7.81 18.07 4.24
N MET A 104 -8.04 19.36 4.48
CA MET A 104 -7.62 20.43 3.56
C MET A 104 -6.10 20.61 3.55
N GLN A 105 -5.45 20.46 4.70
CA GLN A 105 -3.99 20.50 4.80
C GLN A 105 -3.34 19.31 4.09
N VAL A 106 -3.93 18.11 4.18
CA VAL A 106 -3.46 16.92 3.43
C VAL A 106 -3.59 17.13 1.92
N ILE A 107 -4.73 17.67 1.46
CA ILE A 107 -4.93 18.03 0.05
C ILE A 107 -3.82 19.01 -0.42
N GLY A 108 -3.51 20.03 0.38
CA GLY A 108 -2.43 20.98 0.10
C GLY A 108 -1.05 20.31 0.05
N ALA A 109 -0.70 19.58 1.11
CA ALA A 109 0.61 18.94 1.29
C ALA A 109 0.91 17.90 0.21
N VAL A 110 -0.01 16.96 0.00
CA VAL A 110 0.18 15.84 -0.94
C VAL A 110 -0.11 16.27 -2.37
N GLY A 111 -1.25 16.95 -2.58
CA GLY A 111 -1.71 17.34 -3.90
C GLY A 111 -0.86 18.43 -4.53
N PHE A 112 -0.39 19.42 -3.77
CA PHE A 112 0.21 20.64 -4.35
C PHE A 112 1.65 20.90 -3.91
N MET A 113 2.08 20.41 -2.75
CA MET A 113 3.46 20.59 -2.24
C MET A 113 4.36 19.37 -2.45
N ASN A 114 3.82 18.31 -3.06
CA ASN A 114 4.51 17.04 -3.30
C ASN A 114 5.12 16.42 -2.02
N GLN A 115 4.52 16.64 -0.86
CA GLN A 115 4.96 16.00 0.37
C GLN A 115 4.64 14.50 0.36
N ARG A 116 5.42 13.73 1.11
CA ARG A 116 5.24 12.28 1.34
C ARG A 116 5.39 11.98 2.82
N LEU A 117 4.87 10.84 3.26
CA LEU A 117 5.04 10.37 4.63
C LEU A 117 6.51 10.06 4.89
N ASP A 118 7.00 10.43 6.06
CA ASP A 118 8.38 10.17 6.46
C ASP A 118 8.59 8.68 6.71
N ILE A 119 9.54 8.06 6.02
CA ILE A 119 9.94 6.68 6.22
C ILE A 119 11.02 6.64 7.31
N PRO A 120 10.85 5.86 8.41
CA PRO A 120 11.87 5.72 9.44
C PRO A 120 13.20 5.19 8.86
N LYS A 121 14.32 5.78 9.29
CA LYS A 121 15.66 5.44 8.76
C LYS A 121 16.14 4.04 9.15
N ASP A 122 15.58 3.51 10.22
CA ASP A 122 15.83 2.17 10.76
C ASP A 122 14.95 1.09 10.11
N LEU A 123 13.99 1.48 9.26
CA LEU A 123 13.17 0.52 8.52
C LEU A 123 14.01 -0.22 7.49
N ASP A 124 13.69 -1.50 7.27
CA ASP A 124 14.30 -2.31 6.23
C ASP A 124 14.23 -1.60 4.86
N PRO A 125 15.37 -1.36 4.18
CA PRO A 125 15.40 -0.65 2.91
C PRO A 125 14.50 -1.26 1.81
N ARG A 126 14.18 -2.55 1.91
CA ARG A 126 13.28 -3.22 0.96
C ARG A 126 11.82 -2.82 1.16
N TRP A 127 11.40 -2.58 2.40
CA TRP A 127 10.08 -2.00 2.69
C TRP A 127 10.02 -0.56 2.21
N ALA A 128 11.05 0.23 2.53
CA ALA A 128 11.17 1.62 2.08
C ALA A 128 11.08 1.72 0.55
N SER A 129 11.85 0.91 -0.17
CA SER A 129 11.86 0.89 -1.63
C SER A 129 10.48 0.57 -2.25
N ILE A 130 9.72 -0.35 -1.65
CA ILE A 130 8.35 -0.65 -2.12
C ILE A 130 7.45 0.58 -1.93
N MET A 131 7.47 1.21 -0.75
CA MET A 131 6.67 2.40 -0.46
C MET A 131 7.00 3.57 -1.40
N GLU A 132 8.29 3.87 -1.53
CA GLU A 132 8.78 4.93 -2.42
C GLU A 132 8.36 4.69 -3.88
N SER A 133 8.46 3.44 -4.37
CA SER A 133 8.02 3.10 -5.73
C SER A 133 6.52 3.30 -5.94
N CYS A 134 5.69 3.08 -4.91
CA CYS A 134 4.26 3.34 -4.97
C CYS A 134 3.94 4.85 -5.00
N TRP A 135 4.84 5.69 -4.48
CA TRP A 135 4.65 7.14 -4.32
C TRP A 135 5.29 7.99 -5.41
N HIS A 136 5.73 7.36 -6.50
CA HIS A 136 6.31 8.07 -7.65
C HIS A 136 5.35 9.15 -8.18
N ASN A 137 5.92 10.32 -8.53
CA ASN A 137 5.16 11.49 -8.98
C ASN A 137 4.38 11.20 -10.26
N ASP A 138 5.06 10.63 -11.26
CA ASP A 138 4.41 10.10 -12.45
C ASP A 138 3.67 8.79 -12.11
N PRO A 139 2.33 8.72 -12.26
CA PRO A 139 1.56 7.50 -12.01
C PRO A 139 1.99 6.30 -12.84
N GLN A 140 2.45 6.53 -14.08
CA GLN A 140 2.81 5.43 -14.97
C GLN A 140 4.09 4.72 -14.52
N SER A 141 5.00 5.47 -13.90
CA SER A 141 6.21 4.95 -13.25
C SER A 141 5.94 4.15 -11.96
N ARG A 142 4.72 4.18 -11.39
CA ARG A 142 4.38 3.34 -10.23
C ARG A 142 4.26 1.87 -10.66
N PRO A 143 4.65 0.90 -9.84
CA PRO A 143 4.53 -0.52 -10.20
C PRO A 143 3.06 -0.95 -10.31
N SER A 144 2.79 -1.99 -11.08
CA SER A 144 1.54 -2.74 -11.04
C SER A 144 1.43 -3.57 -9.76
N PHE A 145 0.21 -3.96 -9.37
CA PHE A 145 0.05 -4.90 -8.25
C PHE A 145 0.68 -6.27 -8.53
N GLN A 146 0.82 -6.67 -9.80
CA GLN A 146 1.53 -7.90 -10.16
C GLN A 146 3.03 -7.80 -9.80
N GLU A 147 3.68 -6.68 -10.13
CA GLU A 147 5.07 -6.44 -9.76
C GLU A 147 5.26 -6.32 -8.25
N LEU A 148 4.30 -5.68 -7.56
CA LEU A 148 4.30 -5.60 -6.09
C LEU A 148 4.16 -6.98 -5.45
N LEU A 149 3.33 -7.87 -6.00
CA LEU A 149 3.21 -9.24 -5.50
C LEU A 149 4.53 -9.99 -5.56
N GLU A 150 5.28 -9.86 -6.65
CA GLU A 150 6.57 -10.53 -6.77
C GLU A 150 7.60 -9.97 -5.77
N LYS A 151 7.66 -8.63 -5.62
CA LYS A 151 8.51 -7.98 -4.60
C LYS A 151 8.16 -8.44 -3.18
N LEU A 152 6.87 -8.50 -2.85
CA LEU A 152 6.39 -8.90 -1.52
C LEU A 152 6.64 -10.38 -1.23
N LYS A 153 6.52 -11.27 -2.22
CA LYS A 153 6.83 -12.70 -2.08
C LYS A 153 8.32 -12.93 -1.83
N ASP A 154 9.19 -12.23 -2.56
CA ASP A 154 10.63 -12.28 -2.32
C ASP A 154 10.96 -11.80 -0.89
N LEU A 155 10.38 -10.67 -0.49
CA LEU A 155 10.57 -10.12 0.86
C LEU A 155 10.09 -11.10 1.95
N GLN A 156 8.91 -11.69 1.79
CA GLN A 156 8.39 -12.72 2.71
C GLN A 156 9.31 -13.92 2.81
N ARG A 157 9.81 -14.44 1.68
CA ARG A 157 10.73 -15.59 1.65
C ARG A 157 11.99 -15.28 2.44
N ARG A 158 12.56 -14.08 2.27
CA ARG A 158 13.78 -13.67 2.97
C ARG A 158 13.57 -13.56 4.48
N TYR A 159 12.46 -12.97 4.94
CA TYR A 159 12.16 -12.94 6.37
C TYR A 159 11.94 -14.34 6.95
N ALA A 160 11.28 -15.23 6.21
CA ALA A 160 11.09 -16.61 6.65
C ALA A 160 12.44 -17.32 6.85
N LEU A 161 13.39 -17.14 5.92
CA LEU A 161 14.73 -17.70 6.02
C LEU A 161 15.53 -17.08 7.18
N GLN A 162 15.48 -15.77 7.37
CA GLN A 162 16.15 -15.08 8.48
C GLN A 162 15.61 -15.54 9.83
N PHE A 163 14.29 -15.69 9.95
CA PHE A 163 13.64 -16.17 11.16
C PHE A 163 14.01 -17.62 11.48
N GLN A 164 14.07 -18.49 10.46
CA GLN A 164 14.54 -19.87 10.62
C GLN A 164 16.00 -19.91 11.07
N ALA A 165 16.88 -19.15 10.43
CA ALA A 165 18.30 -19.10 10.79
C ALA A 165 18.50 -18.59 12.22
N ALA A 166 17.78 -17.53 12.62
CA ALA A 166 17.83 -16.99 13.99
C ALA A 166 17.36 -18.02 15.03
N ARG A 167 16.29 -18.78 14.74
CA ARG A 167 15.81 -19.84 15.62
C ARG A 167 16.82 -20.98 15.76
N SER A 168 17.45 -21.40 14.66
CA SER A 168 18.48 -22.45 14.70
C SER A 168 19.70 -22.00 15.52
N ALA A 169 20.18 -20.77 15.30
CA ALA A 169 21.30 -20.22 16.06
C ALA A 169 21.01 -20.11 17.57
N ALA A 170 19.78 -19.70 17.93
CA ALA A 170 19.35 -19.64 19.32
C ALA A 170 19.29 -21.04 19.99
N ALA A 171 18.84 -22.06 19.24
CA ALA A 171 18.79 -23.44 19.74
C ALA A 171 20.20 -24.02 19.94
N ASP A 172 21.13 -23.77 19.02
CA ASP A 172 22.52 -24.21 19.13
C ASP A 172 23.25 -23.54 20.29
N ALA A 173 23.00 -22.25 20.54
CA ALA A 173 23.55 -21.53 21.70
C ALA A 173 23.05 -22.13 23.02
N ALA A 174 21.75 -22.42 23.12
CA ALA A 174 21.15 -23.01 24.31
C ALA A 174 21.65 -24.43 24.63
N GLN A 175 22.13 -25.19 23.63
CA GLN A 175 22.74 -26.50 23.83
C GLN A 175 24.21 -26.44 24.27
N ARG A 176 24.94 -25.37 23.92
CA ARG A 176 26.35 -25.18 24.31
C ARG A 176 26.52 -24.65 25.75
N ASP A 177 25.48 -24.05 26.31
CA ASP A 177 25.46 -23.53 27.69
C ASP A 177 24.95 -24.55 28.73
N GLN A 178 24.78 -25.83 28.36
CA GLN A 178 24.46 -26.90 29.33
C GLN A 178 25.77 -27.52 29.87
N PRO A 179 25.97 -27.55 31.20
CA PRO A 179 27.20 -28.01 31.84
C PRO A 179 27.44 -29.52 31.75
#